data_AF-A0A0P6R8V8-F1
#
_entry.id   AF-A0A0P6R8V8-F1
#
_cell.length_a   1.000
_cell.length_b   1.000
_cell.length_c   1.000
_cell.angle_alpha   90.00
_cell.angle_beta   90.00
_cell.angle_gamma   90.00
#
_symmetry.space_group_name_H-M   'P 1'
#
loop_
_entity.id
_entity.type
_entity.pdbx_description
1 polymer ?
#
loop_
_entity_poly.entity_id
_entity_poly.type
_entity_poly.pdbx_seq_one_letter_code
_entity_poly.pdbx_strand_id
1 'polypeptide(L)'
;MLMGKIEAQEMQWFACRVKRKQVGGIRTVTVGGEFESYRDRAGRVRKRRVDGTGDRVFLPEHLLRRAGFEVFLPVKKVLRRKNRFSPEKVLVSQPLLVDWMFVGWPVGESRWPDLMELDVVTGVMGTGGRPVEIPPARVMRLMRQWGGGQLSPECHRYLKAGCEFAAGDTVRVVTGPLAGVNVRVIDVTGPTVKAALDILGGEVVTEIRSDMLEALRSSDVKL
;
A
#
# COMPACT_ATOMS: atom_id res chain seq x y z
N MET A 1 24.95 17.42 -12.52
CA MET A 1 23.90 16.43 -12.16
C MET A 1 22.61 17.21 -11.93
N LEU A 2 21.59 16.96 -12.75
CA LEU A 2 20.29 17.63 -12.67
C LEU A 2 19.55 17.12 -11.43
N MET A 3 19.48 17.96 -10.39
CA MET A 3 18.45 17.84 -9.35
C MET A 3 17.10 18.07 -10.03
N GLY A 4 16.44 16.98 -10.42
CA GLY A 4 15.08 17.03 -10.94
C GLY A 4 14.21 17.77 -9.93
N LYS A 5 13.52 18.82 -10.38
CA LYS A 5 12.47 19.47 -9.61
C LYS A 5 11.45 18.40 -9.25
N ILE A 6 11.37 18.07 -7.97
CA ILE A 6 10.35 17.16 -7.45
C ILE A 6 9.11 18.03 -7.22
N GLU A 7 8.26 18.09 -8.23
CA GLU A 7 6.93 18.67 -8.09
C GLU A 7 6.04 17.62 -7.43
N ALA A 8 5.38 18.00 -6.33
CA ALA A 8 4.42 17.16 -5.64
C ALA A 8 3.17 17.05 -6.53
N GLN A 9 3.15 16.07 -7.43
CA GLN A 9 2.04 15.85 -8.34
C GLN A 9 0.91 15.12 -7.61
N GLU A 10 -0.30 15.63 -7.78
CA GLU A 10 -1.52 14.97 -7.29
C GLU A 10 -1.70 13.66 -8.07
N MET A 11 -1.99 12.57 -7.34
CA MET A 11 -2.09 11.23 -7.92
C MET A 11 -3.53 10.76 -7.91
N GLN A 12 -4.03 10.28 -9.04
CA GLN A 12 -5.30 9.56 -9.11
C GLN A 12 -5.04 8.08 -8.90
N TRP A 13 -5.94 7.40 -8.18
CA TRP A 13 -5.79 5.99 -7.80
C TRP A 13 -6.98 5.16 -8.20
N PHE A 14 -6.72 3.94 -8.65
CA PHE A 14 -7.75 3.00 -9.09
C PHE A 14 -7.52 1.61 -8.50
N ALA A 15 -8.59 0.93 -8.13
CA ALA A 15 -8.52 -0.48 -7.77
C ALA A 15 -8.54 -1.34 -9.04
N CYS A 16 -7.47 -2.08 -9.28
CA CYS A 16 -7.29 -2.92 -10.45
C CYS A 16 -7.30 -4.40 -10.06
N ARG A 17 -8.03 -5.21 -10.85
CA ARG A 17 -8.09 -6.66 -10.70
C ARG A 17 -7.10 -7.35 -11.62
N VAL A 18 -6.27 -8.22 -11.08
CA VAL A 18 -5.17 -8.91 -11.76
C VAL A 18 -5.64 -10.16 -12.51
N LYS A 19 -5.02 -10.43 -13.66
CA LYS A 19 -5.27 -11.62 -14.48
C LYS A 19 -4.72 -12.89 -13.84
N ARG A 20 -5.58 -13.86 -13.52
CA ARG A 20 -5.13 -15.14 -12.92
C ARG A 20 -4.51 -16.12 -13.90
N LYS A 21 -5.05 -16.23 -15.12
CA LYS A 21 -4.73 -17.35 -16.02
C LYS A 21 -3.35 -17.23 -16.69
N GLN A 22 -2.90 -16.03 -17.03
CA GLN A 22 -1.61 -15.82 -17.70
C GLN A 22 -0.47 -15.54 -16.71
N VAL A 23 -0.67 -14.69 -15.70
CA VAL A 23 0.37 -14.36 -14.71
C VAL A 23 0.27 -15.15 -13.40
N GLY A 24 -0.67 -16.11 -13.31
CA GLY A 24 -0.87 -16.95 -12.13
C GLY A 24 -1.55 -16.23 -10.95
N GLY A 25 -2.04 -15.00 -11.14
CA GLY A 25 -2.54 -14.12 -10.08
C GLY A 25 -1.41 -13.39 -9.36
N ILE A 26 -1.68 -12.89 -8.15
CA ILE A 26 -0.68 -12.17 -7.35
C ILE A 26 0.26 -13.18 -6.67
N ARG A 27 1.21 -13.71 -7.45
CA ARG A 27 2.24 -14.64 -7.01
C ARG A 27 3.58 -13.95 -6.82
N THR A 28 4.38 -14.50 -5.90
CA THR A 28 5.78 -14.10 -5.77
C THR A 28 6.65 -14.85 -6.78
N VAL A 29 7.49 -14.12 -7.48
CA VAL A 29 8.55 -14.63 -8.35
C VAL A 29 9.88 -14.05 -7.88
N THR A 30 10.98 -14.72 -8.21
CA THR A 30 12.31 -14.16 -7.98
C THR A 30 12.76 -13.50 -9.26
N VAL A 31 13.07 -12.22 -9.19
CA VAL A 31 13.63 -11.44 -10.30
C VAL A 31 15.11 -11.20 -10.03
N GLY A 32 15.92 -11.25 -11.09
CA GLY A 32 17.38 -11.18 -10.97
C GLY A 32 18.00 -12.45 -10.37
N GLY A 33 19.19 -12.30 -9.80
CA GLY A 33 19.99 -13.38 -9.24
C GLY A 33 21.12 -13.82 -10.15
N GLU A 34 22.12 -14.46 -9.55
CA GLU A 34 23.29 -14.96 -10.26
C GLU A 34 23.00 -16.32 -10.88
N PHE A 35 23.66 -16.62 -11.99
CA PHE A 35 23.53 -17.90 -12.68
C PHE A 35 24.89 -18.58 -12.73
N GLU A 36 24.92 -19.84 -12.28
CA GLU A 36 26.08 -20.70 -12.45
C GLU A 36 25.85 -21.71 -13.57
N SER A 37 26.93 -22.04 -14.27
CA SER A 37 26.91 -23.05 -15.34
C SER A 37 27.33 -24.40 -14.77
N TYR A 38 26.59 -25.46 -15.10
CA TYR A 38 26.91 -26.84 -14.74
C TYR A 38 26.77 -27.75 -15.96
N ARG A 39 27.42 -28.92 -15.93
CA ARG A 39 27.24 -29.94 -16.96
C ARG A 39 26.18 -30.95 -16.51
N ASP A 40 25.19 -31.21 -17.38
CA ASP A 40 24.21 -32.26 -17.12
C ASP A 40 24.82 -33.67 -17.32
N ARG A 41 24.05 -34.72 -16.99
CA ARG A 41 24.49 -36.12 -17.16
C ARG A 41 24.84 -36.49 -18.61
N ALA A 42 24.37 -35.73 -19.59
CA ALA A 42 24.68 -35.92 -21.01
C ALA A 42 25.83 -35.01 -21.49
N GLY A 43 26.54 -34.34 -20.57
CA GLY A 43 27.68 -33.47 -20.85
C GLY A 43 27.31 -32.08 -21.38
N ARG A 44 26.02 -31.73 -21.47
CA ARG A 44 25.58 -30.43 -22.01
C ARG A 44 25.73 -29.35 -20.94
N VAL A 45 26.22 -28.18 -21.35
CA VAL A 45 26.30 -27.01 -20.45
C VAL A 45 24.89 -26.44 -20.25
N ARG A 46 24.48 -26.37 -18.99
CA ARG A 46 23.22 -25.80 -18.54
C ARG A 46 23.51 -24.67 -17.55
N LYS A 47 22.59 -23.72 -17.45
CA LYS A 47 22.64 -22.67 -16.43
C LYS A 47 21.53 -22.93 -15.41
N ARG A 48 21.85 -22.75 -14.13
CA ARG A 48 20.86 -22.67 -13.05
C ARG A 48 21.10 -21.41 -12.25
N ARG A 49 20.05 -20.89 -11.63
CA ARG A 49 20.19 -19.78 -10.70
C ARG A 49 20.86 -20.27 -9.41
N VAL A 50 21.77 -19.48 -8.86
CA VAL A 50 22.38 -19.72 -7.55
C VAL A 50 21.31 -19.50 -6.47
N ASP A 51 21.14 -20.48 -5.58
CA ASP A 51 20.15 -20.40 -4.51
C ASP A 51 20.46 -19.23 -3.56
N GLY A 52 19.41 -18.56 -3.09
CA GLY A 52 19.53 -17.38 -2.22
C GLY A 52 19.85 -16.07 -2.94
N THR A 53 20.06 -16.08 -4.26
CA THR A 53 20.27 -14.86 -5.05
C THR A 53 18.98 -14.35 -5.71
N GLY A 54 18.89 -13.02 -5.89
CA GLY A 54 17.75 -12.33 -6.51
C GLY A 54 16.65 -11.94 -5.51
N ASP A 55 15.73 -11.09 -5.97
CA ASP A 55 14.71 -10.48 -5.12
C ASP A 55 13.35 -11.14 -5.33
N ARG A 56 12.69 -11.50 -4.22
CA ARG A 56 11.35 -12.07 -4.26
C ARG A 56 10.29 -10.97 -4.28
N VAL A 57 9.65 -10.79 -5.43
CA VAL A 57 8.68 -9.72 -5.70
C VAL A 57 7.33 -10.28 -6.13
N PHE A 58 6.24 -9.53 -5.95
CA PHE A 58 4.97 -9.86 -6.59
C PHE A 58 5.04 -9.48 -8.06
N LEU A 59 4.84 -10.45 -8.97
CA LEU A 59 5.04 -10.24 -10.41
C LEU A 59 4.19 -9.09 -10.98
N PRO A 60 2.86 -9.02 -10.71
CA PRO A 60 2.04 -7.93 -11.24
C PRO A 60 2.48 -6.53 -10.77
N GLU A 61 2.81 -6.40 -9.49
CA GLU A 61 3.33 -5.16 -8.90
C GLU A 61 4.66 -4.76 -9.53
N HIS A 62 5.56 -5.73 -9.74
CA HIS A 62 6.86 -5.50 -10.36
C HIS A 62 6.73 -5.04 -11.82
N LEU A 63 5.86 -5.67 -12.62
CA LEU A 63 5.65 -5.30 -14.02
C LEU A 63 5.06 -3.89 -14.16
N LEU A 64 4.04 -3.57 -13.36
CA LEU A 64 3.40 -2.26 -13.37
C LEU A 64 4.35 -1.14 -12.93
N ARG A 65 5.14 -1.36 -11.86
CA ARG A 65 6.17 -0.39 -11.46
C ARG A 65 7.24 -0.19 -12.54
N ARG A 66 7.64 -1.26 -13.23
CA ARG A 66 8.60 -1.16 -14.33
C ARG A 66 8.05 -0.35 -15.52
N ALA A 67 6.74 -0.35 -15.71
CA ALA A 67 6.04 0.48 -16.70
C ALA A 67 5.76 1.92 -16.22
N GLY A 68 6.26 2.30 -15.03
CA GLY A 68 6.16 3.65 -14.49
C GLY A 68 4.84 3.96 -13.80
N PHE A 69 4.08 2.94 -13.37
CA PHE A 69 2.91 3.14 -12.51
C PHE A 69 3.30 3.16 -11.03
N GLU A 70 2.63 3.98 -10.24
CA GLU A 70 2.64 3.82 -8.79
C GLU A 70 1.72 2.66 -8.41
N VAL A 71 2.20 1.76 -7.55
CA VAL A 71 1.47 0.55 -7.19
C VAL A 71 1.50 0.34 -5.70
N PHE A 72 0.32 0.14 -5.13
CA PHE A 72 0.14 -0.29 -3.76
C PHE A 72 -0.61 -1.62 -3.72
N LEU A 73 0.10 -2.65 -3.24
CA LEU A 73 -0.45 -3.97 -2.97
C LEU A 73 -0.50 -4.18 -1.45
N PRO A 74 -1.68 -4.15 -0.81
CA PRO A 74 -1.77 -4.44 0.61
C PRO A 74 -1.44 -5.91 0.87
N VAL A 75 -0.54 -6.17 1.81
CA VAL A 75 -0.07 -7.53 2.15
C VAL A 75 -0.18 -7.79 3.64
N LYS A 76 -0.47 -9.04 4.00
CA LYS A 76 -0.42 -9.56 5.36
C LYS A 76 0.68 -10.61 5.50
N LYS A 77 1.25 -10.72 6.70
CA LYS A 77 2.22 -11.78 7.03
C LYS A 77 1.46 -12.97 7.60
N VAL A 78 1.73 -14.17 7.07
CA VAL A 78 1.12 -15.41 7.55
C VAL A 78 2.20 -16.47 7.75
N LEU A 79 2.06 -17.29 8.80
CA LEU A 79 2.92 -18.45 9.00
C LEU A 79 2.48 -19.57 8.07
N ARG A 80 3.38 -20.04 7.21
CA ARG A 80 3.15 -21.17 6.30
C ARG A 80 4.23 -22.22 6.49
N ARG A 81 3.86 -23.50 6.38
CA ARG A 81 4.86 -24.57 6.32
C ARG A 81 5.72 -24.38 5.07
N LYS A 82 7.04 -24.51 5.23
CA LYS A 82 8.03 -24.31 4.16
C LYS A 82 7.82 -25.29 3.00
N ASN A 83 7.56 -26.56 3.31
CA ASN A 83 7.18 -27.59 2.34
C ASN A 83 6.33 -28.67 3.05
N ARG A 84 5.85 -29.68 2.30
CA ARG A 84 5.04 -30.78 2.86
C ARG A 84 5.81 -31.76 3.73
N PHE A 85 7.15 -31.72 3.68
CA PHE A 85 8.05 -32.69 4.29
C PHE A 85 8.73 -32.18 5.57
N SER A 86 8.65 -30.87 5.86
CA SER A 86 9.23 -30.23 7.04
C SER A 86 8.11 -29.56 7.84
N PRO A 87 8.07 -29.76 9.18
CA PRO A 87 7.12 -29.07 10.05
C PRO A 87 7.45 -27.58 10.24
N GLU A 88 8.63 -27.14 9.80
CA GLU A 88 9.13 -25.76 9.90
C GLU A 88 8.15 -24.76 9.24
N LYS A 89 7.78 -23.72 10.00
CA LYS A 89 6.91 -22.63 9.52
C LYS A 89 7.75 -21.40 9.26
N VAL A 90 7.53 -20.79 8.10
CA VAL A 90 8.16 -19.55 7.66
C VAL A 90 7.10 -18.45 7.54
N LEU A 91 7.49 -17.22 7.87
CA LEU A 91 6.62 -16.06 7.70
C LEU A 91 6.64 -15.63 6.23
N VAL A 92 5.49 -15.67 5.57
CA VAL A 92 5.36 -15.29 4.15
C VAL A 92 4.41 -14.11 3.99
N SER A 93 4.71 -13.24 3.02
CA SER A 93 3.80 -12.17 2.59
C SER A 93 2.73 -12.76 1.67
N GLN A 94 1.46 -12.46 1.95
CA GLN A 94 0.32 -12.80 1.10
C GLN A 94 -0.53 -11.54 0.84
N PRO A 95 -1.10 -11.36 -0.36
CA PRO A 95 -2.05 -10.28 -0.62
C PRO A 95 -3.21 -10.28 0.38
N LEU A 96 -3.56 -9.09 0.86
CA LEU A 96 -4.71 -8.89 1.74
C LEU A 96 -6.02 -9.07 0.96
N LEU A 97 -6.09 -8.47 -0.23
CA LEU A 97 -7.22 -8.56 -1.15
C LEU A 97 -6.87 -9.53 -2.28
N VAL A 98 -7.76 -10.47 -2.54
CA VAL A 98 -7.53 -11.51 -3.55
C VAL A 98 -7.65 -10.91 -4.95
N ASP A 99 -6.56 -10.93 -5.72
CA ASP A 99 -6.43 -10.38 -7.08
C ASP A 99 -6.61 -8.87 -7.22
N TRP A 100 -6.74 -8.12 -6.14
CA TRP A 100 -6.88 -6.66 -6.21
C TRP A 100 -5.61 -5.96 -5.76
N MET A 101 -5.29 -4.87 -6.44
CA MET A 101 -4.27 -3.91 -6.07
C MET A 101 -4.71 -2.50 -6.40
N PHE A 102 -4.00 -1.51 -5.88
CA PHE A 102 -4.21 -0.10 -6.19
C PHE A 102 -3.11 0.35 -7.14
N VAL A 103 -3.51 0.97 -8.24
CA VAL A 103 -2.60 1.52 -9.26
C VAL A 103 -2.89 3.00 -9.37
N GLY A 104 -1.85 3.82 -9.37
CA GLY A 104 -1.95 5.26 -9.48
C GLY A 104 -0.97 5.84 -10.49
N TRP A 105 -1.33 7.02 -10.99
CA TRP A 105 -0.52 7.86 -11.87
C TRP A 105 -0.93 9.33 -11.69
N PRO A 106 -0.16 10.30 -12.19
CA PRO A 106 -0.49 11.73 -12.03
C PRO A 106 -1.88 12.10 -12.56
N VAL A 107 -2.54 13.02 -11.87
CA VAL A 107 -3.78 13.64 -12.33
C VAL A 107 -3.49 14.41 -13.63
N GLY A 108 -4.41 14.33 -14.60
CA GLY A 108 -4.26 14.93 -15.92
C GLY A 108 -3.67 13.99 -16.97
N GLU A 109 -3.09 12.86 -16.57
CA GLU A 109 -2.65 11.81 -17.49
C GLU A 109 -3.73 10.73 -17.69
N SER A 110 -3.90 10.28 -18.93
CA SER A 110 -4.76 9.12 -19.25
C SER A 110 -3.88 7.93 -19.63
N ARG A 111 -3.56 7.08 -18.64
CA ARG A 111 -2.70 5.91 -18.82
C ARG A 111 -3.45 4.58 -18.97
N TRP A 112 -4.75 4.66 -19.30
CA TRP A 112 -5.58 3.48 -19.52
C TRP A 112 -5.06 2.56 -20.64
N PRO A 113 -4.64 3.06 -21.81
CA PRO A 113 -4.11 2.21 -22.87
C PRO A 113 -2.86 1.44 -22.40
N ASP A 114 -1.89 2.13 -21.81
CA ASP A 114 -0.68 1.54 -21.24
C ASP A 114 -0.99 0.42 -20.24
N LEU A 115 -1.96 0.67 -19.34
CA LEU A 115 -2.35 -0.28 -18.31
C LEU A 115 -2.94 -1.57 -18.90
N MET A 116 -3.72 -1.45 -19.97
CA MET A 116 -4.36 -2.58 -20.64
C MET A 116 -3.40 -3.33 -21.56
N GLU A 117 -2.46 -2.65 -22.20
CA GLU A 117 -1.44 -3.25 -23.08
C GLU A 117 -0.51 -4.22 -22.33
N LEU A 118 -0.22 -3.95 -21.06
CA LEU A 118 0.61 -4.83 -20.22
C LEU A 118 0.03 -6.24 -19.99
N ASP A 119 -1.26 -6.44 -20.26
CA ASP A 119 -2.00 -7.70 -20.06
C ASP A 119 -1.89 -8.27 -18.62
N VAL A 120 -1.63 -7.41 -17.63
CA VAL A 120 -1.56 -7.76 -16.20
C VAL A 120 -2.91 -7.59 -15.52
N VAL A 121 -3.69 -6.60 -15.95
CA VAL A 121 -4.97 -6.20 -15.36
C VAL A 121 -6.13 -6.72 -16.21
N THR A 122 -7.10 -7.35 -15.56
CA THR A 122 -8.36 -7.83 -16.19
C THR A 122 -9.47 -6.81 -16.19
N GLY A 123 -9.41 -5.83 -15.29
CA GLY A 123 -10.47 -4.87 -15.11
C GLY A 123 -10.18 -3.95 -13.95
N VAL A 124 -10.94 -2.86 -13.91
CA VAL A 124 -10.81 -1.78 -12.94
C VAL A 124 -12.14 -1.67 -12.24
N MET A 125 -12.11 -1.39 -10.93
CA MET A 125 -13.33 -1.12 -10.18
C MET A 125 -14.04 0.09 -10.80
N GLY A 126 -15.32 -0.06 -11.09
CA GLY A 126 -16.07 0.95 -11.81
C GLY A 126 -17.57 0.89 -11.51
N THR A 127 -18.26 1.98 -11.81
CA THR A 127 -19.73 2.09 -11.76
C THR A 127 -20.22 2.62 -13.10
N GLY A 128 -21.29 2.02 -13.66
CA GLY A 128 -21.85 2.44 -14.95
C GLY A 128 -20.84 2.42 -16.12
N GLY A 129 -19.88 1.50 -16.11
CA GLY A 129 -18.85 1.39 -17.14
C GLY A 129 -17.70 2.40 -17.03
N ARG A 130 -17.66 3.22 -15.97
CA ARG A 130 -16.57 4.18 -15.72
C ARG A 130 -15.72 3.72 -14.53
N PRO A 131 -14.38 3.77 -14.63
CA PRO A 131 -13.50 3.54 -13.49
C PRO A 131 -13.84 4.48 -12.32
N VAL A 132 -13.86 3.94 -11.11
CA VAL A 132 -14.04 4.71 -9.89
C VAL A 132 -12.66 5.09 -9.37
N GLU A 133 -12.40 6.39 -9.33
CA GLU A 133 -11.23 6.93 -8.65
C GLU A 133 -11.39 6.78 -7.13
N ILE A 134 -10.31 6.34 -6.49
CA ILE A 134 -10.25 6.18 -5.04
C ILE A 134 -9.57 7.42 -4.48
N PRO A 135 -10.20 8.09 -3.49
CA PRO A 135 -9.60 9.26 -2.87
C PRO A 135 -8.18 8.97 -2.37
N PRO A 136 -7.17 9.81 -2.70
CA PRO A 136 -5.78 9.58 -2.31
C PRO A 136 -5.63 9.38 -0.79
N ALA A 137 -6.39 10.13 0.01
CA ALA A 137 -6.45 9.98 1.46
C ALA A 137 -6.82 8.55 1.92
N ARG A 138 -7.73 7.88 1.20
CA ARG A 138 -8.14 6.50 1.50
C ARG A 138 -7.03 5.50 1.18
N VAL A 139 -6.35 5.67 0.05
CA VAL A 139 -5.20 4.83 -0.31
C VAL A 139 -4.06 5.01 0.68
N MET A 140 -3.76 6.26 1.06
CA MET A 140 -2.74 6.56 2.08
C MET A 140 -3.06 5.91 3.43
N ARG A 141 -4.32 5.91 3.87
CA ARG A 141 -4.73 5.20 5.10
C ARG A 141 -4.47 3.70 4.99
N LEU A 142 -4.81 3.09 3.85
CA LEU A 142 -4.53 1.67 3.61
C LEU A 142 -3.02 1.39 3.56
N MET A 143 -2.22 2.28 2.97
CA MET A 143 -0.76 2.19 2.96
C MET A 143 -0.18 2.26 4.38
N ARG A 144 -0.72 3.08 5.27
CA ARG A 144 -0.27 3.11 6.68
C ARG A 144 -0.60 1.84 7.43
N GLN A 145 -1.80 1.30 7.20
CA GLN A 145 -2.28 0.14 7.93
C GLN A 145 -1.67 -1.18 7.42
N TRP A 146 -1.40 -1.27 6.10
CA TRP A 146 -1.05 -2.52 5.42
C TRP A 146 0.19 -2.41 4.51
N GLY A 147 0.85 -1.25 4.46
CA GLY A 147 2.09 -1.00 3.71
C GLY A 147 3.30 -1.61 4.41
N GLY A 148 3.34 -2.94 4.45
CA GLY A 148 4.51 -3.73 4.85
C GLY A 148 5.42 -4.11 3.69
N GLY A 149 5.32 -3.42 2.56
CA GLY A 149 6.13 -3.63 1.34
C GLY A 149 6.60 -2.28 0.80
N GLN A 150 7.82 -2.25 0.26
CA GLN A 150 8.54 -1.03 -0.12
C GLN A 150 7.64 0.01 -0.80
N LEU A 151 7.21 1.02 -0.04
CA LEU A 151 6.62 2.24 -0.57
C LEU A 151 7.74 3.01 -1.27
N SER A 152 7.43 3.64 -2.41
CA SER A 152 8.40 4.50 -3.10
C SER A 152 8.87 5.62 -2.15
N PRO A 153 10.08 6.18 -2.34
CA PRO A 153 10.54 7.34 -1.57
C PRO A 153 9.59 8.54 -1.62
N GLU A 154 8.75 8.63 -2.66
CA GLU A 154 7.71 9.65 -2.83
C GLU A 154 6.54 9.45 -1.88
N CYS A 155 6.00 8.22 -1.78
CA CYS A 155 4.97 7.90 -0.79
C CYS A 155 5.48 8.05 0.66
N HIS A 156 6.74 7.71 0.93
CA HIS A 156 7.36 7.92 2.25
C HIS A 156 7.47 9.40 2.65
N ARG A 157 7.70 10.30 1.69
CA ARG A 157 7.74 11.76 1.96
C ARG A 157 6.35 12.33 2.25
N TYR A 158 5.32 11.91 1.52
CA TYR A 158 3.93 12.28 1.80
C TYR A 158 3.44 11.75 3.16
N LEU A 159 3.88 10.57 3.58
CA LEU A 159 3.60 10.02 4.90
C LEU A 159 4.25 10.82 6.05
N LYS A 160 5.42 11.41 5.82
CA LYS A 160 6.13 12.27 6.79
C LYS A 160 5.59 13.72 6.86
N ALA A 161 4.83 14.17 5.86
CA ALA A 161 4.39 15.56 5.73
C ALA A 161 3.12 15.94 6.54
N GLY A 162 2.67 15.11 7.49
CA GLY A 162 1.81 15.57 8.59
C GLY A 162 0.31 15.28 8.53
N CYS A 163 -0.20 14.44 7.61
CA CYS A 163 -1.62 14.07 7.64
C CYS A 163 -1.85 12.77 8.43
N GLU A 164 -1.39 12.61 9.67
CA GLU A 164 -1.53 11.35 10.44
C GLU A 164 -3.00 10.94 10.71
N PHE A 165 -3.93 11.90 10.68
CA PHE A 165 -5.34 11.72 10.99
C PHE A 165 -6.23 12.03 9.79
N ALA A 166 -7.43 11.43 9.71
CA ALA A 166 -8.43 11.73 8.69
C ALA A 166 -9.80 12.03 9.32
N ALA A 167 -10.63 12.79 8.59
CA ALA A 167 -12.03 12.99 8.93
C ALA A 167 -12.75 11.66 9.20
N GLY A 168 -13.40 11.56 10.35
CA GLY A 168 -14.10 10.38 10.86
C GLY A 168 -13.30 9.53 11.84
N ASP A 169 -11.99 9.76 12.01
CA ASP A 169 -11.19 9.00 12.97
C ASP A 169 -11.47 9.43 14.41
N THR A 170 -11.52 8.48 15.34
CA THR A 170 -11.52 8.77 16.78
C THR A 170 -10.09 8.77 17.29
N VAL A 171 -9.66 9.92 17.79
CA VAL A 171 -8.30 10.17 18.26
C VAL A 171 -8.35 10.63 19.71
N ARG A 172 -7.28 10.38 20.46
CA ARG A 172 -7.15 10.80 21.85
C ARG A 172 -6.27 12.03 21.93
N VAL A 173 -6.70 13.03 22.68
CA VAL A 173 -5.87 14.20 22.98
C VAL A 173 -4.84 13.79 24.04
N VAL A 174 -3.55 13.94 23.75
CA VAL A 174 -2.46 13.56 24.66
C VAL A 174 -1.93 14.73 25.49
N THR A 175 -2.12 15.97 25.03
CA THR A 175 -1.54 17.16 25.69
C THR A 175 -2.49 18.35 25.60
N GLY A 176 -2.50 19.21 26.63
CA GLY A 176 -3.34 20.41 26.71
C GLY A 176 -4.56 20.27 27.64
N PRO A 177 -5.46 21.26 27.67
CA PRO A 177 -6.58 21.32 28.62
C PRO A 177 -7.63 20.21 28.40
N LEU A 178 -7.62 19.58 27.22
CA LEU A 178 -8.52 18.46 26.86
C LEU A 178 -7.79 17.11 26.89
N ALA A 179 -6.60 17.02 27.51
CA ALA A 179 -5.82 15.80 27.57
C ALA A 179 -6.62 14.63 28.20
N GLY A 180 -6.49 13.46 27.60
CA GLY A 180 -7.18 12.24 28.01
C GLY A 180 -8.54 12.03 27.34
N VAL A 181 -9.09 13.04 26.67
CA VAL A 181 -10.42 12.98 26.03
C VAL A 181 -10.33 12.43 24.61
N ASN A 182 -11.33 11.62 24.23
CA ASN A 182 -11.49 11.10 22.87
C ASN A 182 -12.30 12.09 22.03
N VAL A 183 -11.81 12.43 20.86
CA VAL A 183 -12.46 13.36 19.93
C VAL A 183 -12.59 12.72 18.55
N ARG A 184 -13.66 13.06 17.84
CA ARG A 184 -13.89 12.61 16.46
C ARG A 184 -13.37 13.67 15.50
N VAL A 185 -12.43 13.30 14.63
CA VAL A 185 -11.92 14.22 13.62
C VAL A 185 -13.03 14.55 12.62
N ILE A 186 -13.29 15.84 12.39
CA ILE A 186 -14.24 16.33 11.38
C ILE A 186 -13.49 16.67 10.10
N ASP A 187 -12.36 17.35 10.23
CA ASP A 187 -11.55 17.79 9.10
C ASP A 187 -10.10 18.02 9.52
N VAL A 188 -9.17 17.99 8.57
CA VAL A 188 -7.73 18.20 8.82
C VAL A 188 -7.21 19.23 7.82
N THR A 189 -6.73 20.35 8.33
CA THR A 189 -6.15 21.44 7.54
C THR A 189 -4.72 21.69 8.00
N GLY A 190 -3.74 21.09 7.30
CA GLY A 190 -2.33 21.21 7.64
C GLY A 190 -2.04 20.67 9.05
N PRO A 191 -1.39 21.44 9.94
CA PRO A 191 -1.10 21.00 11.31
C PRO A 191 -2.29 21.12 12.27
N THR A 192 -3.44 21.61 11.80
CA THR A 192 -4.65 21.83 12.60
C THR A 192 -5.72 20.81 12.23
N VAL A 193 -6.29 20.18 13.26
CA VAL A 193 -7.34 19.17 13.17
C VAL A 193 -8.61 19.77 13.79
N LYS A 194 -9.67 19.87 12.99
CA LYS A 194 -11.02 20.17 13.51
C LYS A 194 -11.59 18.88 14.08
N ALA A 195 -11.93 18.88 15.36
CA ALA A 195 -12.45 17.72 16.05
C ALA A 195 -13.78 18.03 16.78
N ALA A 196 -14.73 17.12 16.67
CA ALA A 196 -15.97 17.09 17.43
C ALA A 196 -15.73 16.37 18.75
N LEU A 197 -16.17 17.01 19.82
CA LEU A 197 -16.10 16.53 21.18
C LEU A 197 -17.51 16.47 21.78
N ASP A 198 -17.87 15.34 22.37
CA ASP A 198 -19.12 15.19 23.10
C ASP A 198 -18.90 15.60 24.56
N ILE A 199 -19.49 16.73 24.97
CA ILE A 199 -19.46 17.23 26.34
C ILE A 199 -20.89 17.52 26.78
N LEU A 200 -21.28 16.95 27.92
CA LEU A 200 -22.56 17.24 28.61
C LEU A 200 -23.80 17.06 27.70
N GLY A 201 -23.75 16.09 26.77
CA GLY A 201 -24.86 15.77 25.87
C GLY A 201 -25.00 16.72 24.67
N GLY A 202 -23.97 17.52 24.39
CA GLY A 202 -23.87 18.37 23.22
C GLY A 202 -22.55 18.15 22.46
N GLU A 203 -22.61 18.28 21.14
CA GLU A 203 -21.42 18.19 20.28
C GLU A 203 -20.76 19.57 20.13
N VAL A 204 -19.52 19.69 20.61
CA VAL A 204 -18.71 20.90 20.54
C VAL A 204 -17.57 20.69 19.54
N VAL A 205 -17.46 21.59 18.55
CA VAL A 205 -16.40 21.55 17.55
C VAL A 205 -15.24 22.44 17.99
N THR A 206 -14.01 21.91 17.97
CA THR A 206 -12.81 22.63 18.37
C THR A 206 -11.63 22.33 17.43
N GLU A 207 -10.66 23.23 17.39
CA GLU A 207 -9.43 23.09 16.60
C GLU A 207 -8.27 22.68 17.50
N ILE A 208 -7.62 21.56 17.18
CA ILE A 208 -6.52 20.97 17.95
C ILE A 208 -5.34 20.75 17.01
N ARG A 209 -4.12 21.02 17.47
CA ARG A 209 -2.94 20.71 16.66
C ARG A 209 -2.69 19.21 16.58
N SER A 210 -2.22 18.74 15.42
CA SER A 210 -1.97 17.32 15.16
C SER A 210 -0.91 16.70 16.08
N ASP A 211 0.06 17.49 16.55
CA ASP A 211 1.11 17.05 17.48
C ASP A 211 0.58 16.75 18.90
N MET A 212 -0.64 17.19 19.22
CA MET A 212 -1.29 16.94 20.51
C MET A 212 -2.28 15.77 20.48
N LEU A 213 -2.29 14.99 19.39
CA LEU A 213 -3.25 13.90 19.16
C LEU A 213 -2.53 12.56 19.00
N GLU A 214 -3.17 11.49 19.47
CA GLU A 214 -2.71 10.11 19.27
C GLU A 214 -3.86 9.24 18.74
N ALA A 215 -3.55 8.36 17.79
CA ALA A 215 -4.54 7.43 17.26
C ALA A 215 -4.86 6.32 18.28
N LEU A 216 -6.16 6.09 18.53
CA LEU A 216 -6.60 4.96 19.35
C LEU A 216 -6.29 3.65 18.59
N ARG A 217 -5.22 2.97 18.99
CA ARG A 217 -4.93 1.61 18.52
C ARG A 217 -5.97 0.68 19.15
N SER A 218 -6.54 -0.20 18.33
CA SER A 218 -7.56 -1.20 18.68
C SER A 218 -7.05 -2.30 19.64
N SER A 219 -6.51 -1.90 20.79
CA SER A 219 -6.07 -2.80 21.87
C SER A 219 -6.72 -2.50 23.23
N ASP A 220 -7.54 -1.45 23.34
CA ASP A 220 -8.24 -1.09 24.58
C ASP A 220 -9.77 -1.13 24.44
N VAL A 221 -10.31 -2.23 23.90
CA VAL A 221 -11.71 -2.62 24.14
C VAL A 221 -11.66 -3.81 25.10
N LYS A 222 -11.65 -3.53 26.40
CA LYS A 222 -12.09 -4.53 27.38
C LYS A 222 -13.62 -4.54 27.36
N LEU A 223 -14.16 -5.72 27.05
CA LEU A 223 -15.55 -6.11 27.31
C LEU A 223 -15.92 -5.89 28.78
#